data_AF-A0A4Y7SXK7-F1
#
_entry.id   AF-A0A4Y7SXK7-F1
#
_cell.length_a   1.000
_cell.length_b   1.000
_cell.length_c   1.000
_cell.angle_alpha   90.00
_cell.angle_beta   90.00
_cell.angle_gamma   90.00
#
_symmetry.space_group_name_H-M   'P 1'
#
loop_
_entity.id
_entity.type
_entity.pdbx_description
1 polymer ?
#
loop_
_entity_poly.entity_id
_entity_poly.type
_entity_poly.pdbx_seq_one_letter_code
_entity_poly.pdbx_strand_id
1 'polypeptide(L)'
;TVDIPQSIKDSLRKFRFARRSEGSAALVIKINKAKLIMEEVEQFDSISLEELAEELPENSPRYVVLSYELHHKDGRKSFPLVLINWAPVSSEISLLTLHASALLNFQNTADVSKVIEVRDGEEGLTKEIIDAKLL
;
A
#
# COMPACT_ATOMS: atom_id res chain seq x y z
N THR A 1 -15.54 12.48 -7.63
CA THR A 1 -14.94 11.41 -6.81
C THR A 1 -13.92 10.68 -7.66
N VAL A 2 -12.89 10.07 -7.06
CA VAL A 2 -11.94 9.24 -7.84
C VAL A 2 -12.57 7.86 -8.05
N ASP A 3 -12.66 7.43 -9.30
CA ASP A 3 -13.25 6.14 -9.63
C ASP A 3 -12.23 5.01 -9.46
N ILE A 4 -12.71 3.85 -9.01
CA ILE A 4 -11.92 2.63 -8.88
C ILE A 4 -12.38 1.66 -9.98
N PRO A 5 -11.62 1.54 -11.08
CA PRO A 5 -11.98 0.66 -12.19
C PRO A 5 -12.15 -0.79 -11.76
N GLN A 6 -12.97 -1.55 -12.50
CA GLN A 6 -13.18 -2.98 -12.21
C GLN A 6 -11.88 -3.77 -12.27
N SER A 7 -10.94 -3.42 -13.15
CA SER A 7 -9.62 -4.03 -13.23
C SER A 7 -8.83 -3.92 -11.91
N ILE A 8 -8.93 -2.79 -11.22
CA ILE A 8 -8.28 -2.60 -9.91
C ILE A 8 -8.97 -3.46 -8.85
N LYS A 9 -10.30 -3.53 -8.85
CA LYS A 9 -11.05 -4.41 -7.92
C LYS A 9 -10.70 -5.88 -8.12
N ASP A 10 -10.56 -6.30 -9.38
CA ASP A 10 -10.16 -7.66 -9.73
C ASP A 10 -8.71 -7.95 -9.30
N SER A 11 -7.80 -6.99 -9.49
CA SER A 11 -6.41 -7.08 -9.04
C SER A 11 -6.32 -7.20 -7.51
N LEU A 12 -6.99 -6.32 -6.77
CA LEU A 12 -7.10 -6.37 -5.30
C LEU A 12 -7.64 -7.72 -4.81
N ARG A 13 -8.70 -8.23 -5.47
CA ARG A 13 -9.28 -9.53 -5.14
C ARG A 13 -8.27 -10.66 -5.36
N LYS A 14 -7.56 -10.67 -6.49
CA LYS A 14 -6.53 -11.67 -6.79
C LYS A 14 -5.39 -11.61 -5.78
N PHE A 15 -4.87 -10.41 -5.50
CA PHE A 15 -3.79 -10.18 -4.56
C PHE A 15 -4.15 -10.69 -3.16
N ARG A 16 -5.36 -10.38 -2.67
CA ARG A 16 -5.83 -10.83 -1.34
C ARG A 16 -5.90 -12.34 -1.18
N PHE A 17 -6.33 -13.06 -2.22
CA PHE A 17 -6.50 -14.51 -2.16
C PHE A 17 -5.26 -15.28 -2.66
N ALA A 18 -4.22 -14.58 -3.08
CA ALA A 18 -2.98 -15.21 -3.48
C ALA A 18 -2.32 -15.87 -2.26
N ARG A 19 -1.83 -17.10 -2.46
CA ARG A 19 -1.14 -17.83 -1.38
C ARG A 19 0.24 -17.23 -1.18
N ARG A 20 0.63 -17.07 0.09
CA ARG A 20 1.91 -16.56 0.53
C ARG A 20 2.50 -17.53 1.54
N SER A 21 3.79 -17.82 1.39
CA SER A 21 4.53 -18.76 2.25
C SER A 21 5.88 -18.22 2.68
N GLU A 22 6.41 -17.25 1.94
CA GLU A 22 7.67 -16.56 2.17
C GLU A 22 7.65 -15.26 1.37
N GLY A 23 8.34 -14.24 1.87
CA GLY A 23 8.43 -12.92 1.26
C GLY A 23 7.19 -12.06 1.54
N SER A 24 7.39 -10.75 1.65
CA SER A 24 6.29 -9.80 1.56
C SER A 24 5.94 -9.54 0.10
N ALA A 25 4.68 -9.24 -0.19
CA ALA A 25 4.22 -8.86 -1.52
C ALA A 25 3.55 -7.49 -1.46
N ALA A 26 3.58 -6.73 -2.54
CA ALA A 26 3.01 -5.39 -2.58
C ALA A 26 2.27 -5.13 -3.89
N LEU A 27 1.15 -4.43 -3.81
CA LEU A 27 0.40 -3.90 -4.96
C LEU A 27 0.34 -2.37 -4.85
N VAL A 28 0.96 -1.68 -5.80
CA VAL A 28 1.11 -0.22 -5.80
C VAL A 28 0.08 0.41 -6.72
N ILE A 29 -0.74 1.31 -6.16
CA ILE A 29 -1.80 2.02 -6.86
C ILE A 29 -1.54 3.53 -6.81
N LYS A 30 -1.77 4.21 -7.93
CA LYS A 30 -1.77 5.67 -8.03
C LYS A 30 -3.13 6.21 -8.43
N ILE A 31 -3.32 7.52 -8.26
CA ILE A 31 -4.45 8.24 -8.83
C ILE A 31 -3.99 8.97 -10.09
N ASN A 32 -4.65 8.71 -11.21
CA ASN A 32 -4.54 9.52 -12.41
C ASN A 32 -5.37 10.79 -12.24
N LYS A 33 -4.72 11.89 -11.84
CA LYS A 33 -5.36 13.18 -11.58
C LYS A 33 -6.16 13.73 -12.76
N ALA A 34 -5.70 13.50 -14.00
CA ALA A 34 -6.37 14.02 -15.19
C ALA A 34 -7.68 13.27 -15.51
N LYS A 35 -7.69 11.95 -15.28
CA LYS A 35 -8.85 11.09 -15.54
C LYS A 35 -9.74 10.88 -14.31
N LEU A 36 -9.25 11.23 -13.12
CA LEU A 36 -9.88 10.95 -11.83
C LEU A 36 -10.18 9.45 -11.62
N ILE A 37 -9.24 8.59 -12.03
CA ILE A 37 -9.32 7.14 -11.84
C ILE A 37 -8.10 6.60 -11.09
N MET A 38 -8.24 5.45 -10.44
CA MET A 38 -7.09 4.70 -9.91
C MET A 38 -6.47 3.81 -10.98
N GLU A 39 -5.14 3.72 -10.95
CA GLU A 39 -4.35 2.91 -11.87
C GLU A 39 -3.36 2.07 -11.06
N GLU A 40 -3.23 0.80 -11.43
CA GLU A 40 -2.14 -0.04 -10.96
C GLU A 40 -0.83 0.47 -11.56
N VAL A 41 0.19 0.59 -10.72
CA VAL A 41 1.54 0.97 -11.14
C VAL A 41 2.37 -0.27 -11.31
N GLU A 42 2.40 -1.10 -10.25
CA GLU A 42 3.27 -2.26 -10.19
C GLU A 42 2.78 -3.23 -9.11
N GLN A 43 3.12 -4.51 -9.29
CA GLN A 43 2.87 -5.57 -8.32
C GLN A 43 4.14 -6.37 -8.13
N PHE A 44 4.52 -6.58 -6.87
CA PHE A 44 5.65 -7.38 -6.46
C PHE A 44 5.16 -8.62 -5.71
N ASP A 45 5.57 -9.81 -6.16
CA ASP A 45 5.19 -11.07 -5.49
C ASP A 45 6.15 -11.47 -4.36
N SER A 46 7.36 -10.88 -4.33
CA SER A 46 8.34 -10.99 -3.25
C SER A 46 9.22 -9.75 -3.25
N ILE A 47 9.15 -8.93 -2.21
CA ILE A 47 9.94 -7.71 -2.02
C ILE A 47 10.18 -7.46 -0.53
N SER A 48 11.35 -6.96 -0.17
CA SER A 48 11.61 -6.44 1.18
C SER A 48 10.94 -5.08 1.40
N LEU A 49 10.89 -4.59 2.65
CA LEU A 49 10.32 -3.26 2.91
C LEU A 49 11.26 -2.16 2.40
N GLU A 50 12.57 -2.42 2.49
CA GLU A 50 13.64 -1.54 2.04
C GLU A 50 13.60 -1.36 0.52
N GLU A 51 13.59 -2.46 -0.24
CA GLU A 51 13.43 -2.41 -1.70
C GLU A 51 12.10 -1.76 -2.10
N LEU A 52 11.01 -2.06 -1.38
CA LEU A 52 9.72 -1.43 -1.67
C LEU A 52 9.76 0.08 -1.44
N ALA A 53 10.47 0.55 -0.40
CA ALA A 53 10.63 1.96 -0.12
C ALA A 53 11.39 2.67 -1.27
N GLU A 54 12.48 2.07 -1.76
CA GLU A 54 13.28 2.58 -2.88
C GLU A 54 12.49 2.67 -4.20
N GLU A 55 11.56 1.74 -4.44
CA GLU A 55 10.69 1.75 -5.63
C GLU A 55 9.57 2.81 -5.54
N LEU A 56 9.27 3.32 -4.34
CA LEU A 56 8.22 4.31 -4.14
C LEU A 56 8.72 5.73 -4.45
N PRO A 57 7.90 6.56 -5.12
CA PRO A 57 8.33 7.88 -5.54
C PRO A 57 8.48 8.84 -4.35
N GLU A 58 9.56 9.60 -4.35
CA GLU A 58 9.81 10.62 -3.32
C GLU A 58 8.82 11.80 -3.34
N ASN A 59 8.16 12.07 -4.49
CA ASN A 59 7.41 13.32 -4.73
C ASN A 59 5.95 13.13 -5.18
N SER A 60 5.40 11.93 -5.04
CA SER A 60 3.99 11.71 -5.34
C SER A 60 3.37 10.62 -4.45
N PRO A 61 2.09 10.72 -4.10
CA PRO A 61 1.47 9.76 -3.21
C PRO A 61 1.15 8.44 -3.92
N ARG A 62 1.13 7.35 -3.13
CA ARG A 62 0.75 5.99 -3.56
C ARG A 62 -0.12 5.35 -2.48
N TYR A 63 -1.01 4.48 -2.90
CA TYR A 63 -1.55 3.47 -1.99
C TYR A 63 -0.80 2.18 -2.24
N VAL A 64 -0.34 1.52 -1.17
CA VAL A 64 0.30 0.21 -1.28
C VAL A 64 -0.49 -0.78 -0.44
N VAL A 65 -1.04 -1.80 -1.09
CA VAL A 65 -1.59 -2.95 -0.38
C VAL A 65 -0.45 -3.93 -0.16
N LEU A 66 0.04 -4.00 1.07
CA LEU A 66 1.15 -4.84 1.48
C LEU A 66 0.61 -6.13 2.12
N SER A 67 1.01 -7.27 1.59
CA SER A 67 0.93 -8.56 2.28
C SER A 67 2.24 -8.77 3.01
N TYR A 68 2.27 -8.47 4.30
CA TYR A 68 3.51 -8.40 5.08
C TYR A 68 3.86 -9.73 5.73
N GLU A 69 5.06 -10.26 5.51
CA GLU A 69 5.54 -11.44 6.24
C GLU A 69 5.84 -11.10 7.70
N LEU A 70 4.90 -11.40 8.58
CA LEU A 70 5.02 -11.16 10.02
C LEU A 70 5.43 -12.43 10.76
N HIS A 71 6.53 -12.34 11.50
CA HIS A 71 7.02 -13.39 12.40
C HIS A 71 6.53 -13.16 13.82
N HIS A 72 5.75 -14.10 14.35
CA HIS A 72 5.26 -14.06 15.72
C HIS A 72 6.28 -14.64 16.70
N LYS A 73 6.22 -14.19 17.96
CA LYS A 73 7.10 -14.66 19.04
C LYS A 73 7.00 -16.17 19.32
N ASP A 74 5.88 -16.78 18.95
CA ASP A 74 5.63 -18.22 19.09
C ASP A 74 6.12 -19.06 17.89
N GLY A 75 6.82 -18.42 16.94
CA GLY A 75 7.36 -19.07 15.75
C GLY A 75 6.40 -19.18 14.57
N ARG A 76 5.14 -18.74 14.72
CA ARG A 76 4.21 -18.70 13.58
C ARG A 76 4.59 -17.60 12.59
N LYS A 77 4.32 -17.86 11.31
CA LYS A 77 4.33 -16.85 10.25
C LYS A 77 2.90 -16.53 9.84
N SER A 78 2.64 -15.25 9.56
CA SER A 78 1.36 -14.80 9.00
C SER A 78 1.60 -13.73 7.94
N PHE A 79 0.62 -13.55 7.06
CA PHE A 79 0.69 -12.57 5.96
C PHE A 79 -0.49 -11.60 6.04
N PRO A 80 -0.59 -10.75 7.09
CA PRO A 80 -1.65 -9.75 7.16
C PRO A 80 -1.57 -8.77 5.99
N LEU A 81 -2.74 -8.35 5.50
CA LEU A 81 -2.85 -7.23 4.59
C LEU A 81 -2.85 -5.92 5.35
N VAL A 82 -2.04 -4.97 4.88
CA VAL A 82 -1.92 -3.61 5.42
C VAL A 82 -1.97 -2.62 4.27
N LEU A 83 -2.66 -1.50 4.47
CA LEU A 83 -2.67 -0.40 3.52
C LEU A 83 -1.63 0.63 3.96
N ILE A 84 -0.57 0.77 3.20
CA ILE A 84 0.36 1.89 3.36
C ILE A 84 -0.20 3.08 2.57
N ASN A 85 -0.50 4.14 3.30
CA ASN A 85 -0.83 5.45 2.76
C ASN A 85 0.47 6.24 2.60
N TRP A 86 1.17 6.02 1.47
CA TRP A 86 2.40 6.72 1.13
C TRP A 86 2.07 8.11 0.60
N ALA A 87 2.46 9.14 1.35
CA ALA A 87 2.11 10.53 1.08
C ALA A 87 3.28 11.45 1.44
N PRO A 88 4.42 11.37 0.72
CA PRO A 88 5.61 12.12 1.05
C PRO A 88 5.35 13.62 0.99
N VAL A 89 5.94 14.37 1.92
CA VAL A 89 5.64 15.79 2.15
C VAL A 89 5.95 16.70 0.95
N SER A 90 6.84 16.28 0.06
CA SER A 90 7.20 16.99 -1.18
C SER A 90 6.13 16.85 -2.29
N SER A 91 5.11 16.02 -2.08
CA SER A 91 4.04 15.79 -3.05
C SER A 91 3.23 17.06 -3.33
N GLU A 92 2.74 17.18 -4.56
CA GLU A 92 1.85 18.28 -4.95
C GLU A 92 0.58 18.33 -4.07
N ILE A 93 0.28 19.49 -3.48
CA ILE A 93 -0.84 19.68 -2.52
C ILE A 93 -2.18 19.21 -3.09
N SER A 94 -2.47 19.52 -4.37
CA SER A 94 -3.77 19.14 -4.95
C SER A 94 -3.88 17.62 -5.15
N LEU A 95 -2.76 16.93 -5.42
CA LEU A 95 -2.70 15.48 -5.52
C LEU A 95 -2.81 14.81 -4.14
N LEU A 96 -2.16 15.38 -3.12
CA LEU A 96 -2.33 14.96 -1.71
C LEU A 96 -3.79 15.11 -1.26
N THR A 97 -4.44 16.21 -1.63
CA THR A 97 -5.86 16.44 -1.32
C THR A 97 -6.75 15.38 -1.98
N LEU A 98 -6.50 15.08 -3.25
CA LEU A 98 -7.23 14.05 -3.99
C LEU A 98 -7.02 12.66 -3.36
N HIS A 99 -5.78 12.33 -3.00
CA HIS A 99 -5.40 11.08 -2.34
C HIS A 99 -6.01 10.95 -0.94
N ALA A 100 -5.98 11.98 -0.11
CA ALA A 100 -6.67 11.97 1.18
C ALA A 100 -8.19 11.76 1.01
N SER A 101 -8.80 12.44 0.02
CA SER A 101 -10.25 12.33 -0.23
C SER A 101 -10.70 10.94 -0.69
N ALA A 102 -9.81 10.20 -1.37
CA ALA A 102 -10.12 8.87 -1.93
C ALA A 102 -9.72 7.72 -1.00
N LEU A 103 -8.94 7.98 0.06
CA LEU A 103 -8.34 6.96 0.93
C LEU A 103 -9.40 6.02 1.53
N LEU A 104 -10.45 6.55 2.14
CA LEU A 104 -11.49 5.72 2.78
C LEU A 104 -12.21 4.82 1.76
N ASN A 105 -12.49 5.34 0.57
CA ASN A 105 -13.12 4.57 -0.50
C ASN A 105 -12.19 3.43 -0.99
N PHE A 106 -10.90 3.74 -1.16
CA PHE A 106 -9.91 2.73 -1.54
C PHE A 106 -9.74 1.67 -0.46
N GLN A 107 -9.59 2.07 0.80
CA GLN A 107 -9.46 1.18 1.95
C GLN A 107 -10.63 0.19 2.02
N ASN A 108 -11.86 0.67 1.92
CA ASN A 108 -13.06 -0.17 1.93
C ASN A 108 -13.09 -1.11 0.72
N THR A 109 -12.64 -0.65 -0.45
CA THR A 109 -12.61 -1.47 -1.67
C THR A 109 -11.52 -2.55 -1.64
N ALA A 110 -10.38 -2.25 -1.03
CA ALA A 110 -9.29 -3.19 -0.80
C ALA A 110 -9.61 -4.19 0.33
N ASP A 111 -10.63 -3.91 1.15
CA ASP A 111 -11.02 -4.70 2.32
C ASP A 111 -9.87 -4.87 3.32
N VAL A 112 -9.17 -3.76 3.59
CA VAL A 112 -8.02 -3.70 4.50
C VAL A 112 -8.35 -2.83 5.71
N SER A 113 -8.26 -3.41 6.90
CA SER A 113 -8.61 -2.71 8.15
C SER A 113 -7.50 -1.83 8.70
N LYS A 114 -6.23 -2.23 8.52
CA LYS A 114 -5.07 -1.52 9.05
C LYS A 114 -4.47 -0.58 8.01
N VAL A 115 -4.42 0.70 8.35
CA VAL A 115 -3.77 1.74 7.53
C VAL A 115 -2.55 2.27 8.28
N ILE A 116 -1.43 2.38 7.57
CA ILE A 116 -0.20 2.98 8.08
C ILE A 116 0.12 4.17 7.18
N GLU A 117 0.19 5.36 7.78
CA GLU A 117 0.53 6.57 7.07
C GLU A 117 2.04 6.79 7.08
N VAL A 118 2.61 7.03 5.90
CA VAL A 118 4.05 7.26 5.70
C VAL A 118 4.23 8.58 4.96
N ARG A 119 4.82 9.57 5.65
CA ARG A 119 5.06 10.92 5.11
C ARG A 119 6.54 11.26 4.95
N ASP A 120 7.39 10.57 5.70
CA ASP A 120 8.83 10.83 5.77
C ASP A 120 9.61 10.11 4.66
N GLY A 121 8.92 9.57 3.65
CA GLY A 121 9.52 8.80 2.58
C GLY A 121 10.05 7.46 3.10
N GLU A 122 11.21 7.05 2.58
CA GLU A 122 11.80 5.73 2.84
C GLU A 122 12.03 5.47 4.33
N GLU A 123 12.47 6.51 5.07
CA GLU A 123 12.71 6.43 6.51
C GLU A 123 11.45 6.05 7.32
N GLY A 124 10.26 6.31 6.78
CA GLY A 124 8.99 5.99 7.43
C GLY A 124 8.44 4.60 7.10
N LEU A 125 9.06 3.85 6.19
CA LEU A 125 8.65 2.50 5.80
C LEU A 125 9.67 1.46 6.26
N THR A 126 9.73 1.22 7.57
CA THR A 126 10.65 0.25 8.17
C THR A 126 9.91 -0.91 8.83
N LYS A 127 10.61 -2.03 8.97
CA LYS A 127 10.10 -3.22 9.66
C LYS A 127 9.60 -2.90 11.07
N GLU A 128 10.37 -2.12 11.84
CA GLU A 128 10.05 -1.78 13.21
C GLU A 128 8.73 -1.03 13.32
N ILE A 129 8.47 -0.10 12.38
CA ILE A 129 7.23 0.69 12.33
C ILE A 129 6.04 -0.21 11.98
N ILE A 130 6.20 -1.08 10.98
CA ILE A 130 5.14 -2.00 10.55
C ILE A 130 4.82 -3.01 11.68
N ASP A 131 5.83 -3.64 12.26
CA ASP A 131 5.69 -4.60 13.36
C ASP A 131 4.99 -3.97 14.57
N ALA A 132 5.35 -2.73 14.94
CA ALA A 132 4.73 -2.00 16.06
C ALA A 132 3.23 -1.69 15.85
N LYS A 133 2.74 -1.72 14.61
CA LYS A 133 1.31 -1.55 14.27
C LYS A 133 0.57 -2.89 14.18
N LEU A 134 1.29 -4.00 14.07
CA LEU A 134 0.73 -5.33 13.82
C LEU A 134 0.75 -6.25 15.04
N LEU A 135 1.78 -6.15 15.88
CA LEU A 135 1.97 -6.89 17.12
C LEU A 135 1.33 -6.17 18.33
#